data_AF-A0A0C3PG26-F1
#
_entry.id   AF-A0A0C3PG26-F1
#
_cell.length_a   1.000
_cell.length_b   1.000
_cell.length_c   1.000
_cell.angle_alpha   90.00
_cell.angle_beta   90.00
_cell.angle_gamma   90.00
#
_symmetry.space_group_name_H-M   'P 1'
#
loop_
_entity.id
_entity.type
_entity.pdbx_description
1 polymer ?
#
loop_
_entity_poly.entity_id
_entity_poly.type
_entity_poly.pdbx_seq_one_letter_code
_entity_poly.pdbx_strand_id
1 'polypeptide(L)'
;MPPAPTLNGTPDEKAAVRRQLKIKVAAAKRLLKEHILYRDEAHAQGQKLSKLAEENADEWELKHARRIAEESQRMVNDTRDRLDKTVQELTSLVASVKNKPEFENDEELVKAEEALKEANA
;
A
#
# COMPACT_ATOMS: atom_id res chain seq x y z
N MET A 1 -42.45 26.50 4.79
CA MET A 1 -41.37 25.53 4.52
C MET A 1 -40.06 26.20 4.88
N PRO A 2 -39.26 25.67 5.82
CA PRO A 2 -37.91 26.19 6.03
C PRO A 2 -37.05 25.88 4.79
N PRO A 3 -36.15 26.78 4.38
CA PRO A 3 -35.22 26.51 3.30
C PRO A 3 -34.29 25.35 3.70
N ALA A 4 -33.98 24.48 2.75
CA ALA A 4 -33.04 23.38 2.93
C ALA A 4 -31.67 23.93 3.39
N PRO A 5 -30.97 23.26 4.33
CA PRO A 5 -29.65 23.70 4.76
C PRO A 5 -28.72 23.66 3.54
N THR A 6 -28.16 24.82 3.19
CA THR A 6 -27.08 24.90 2.23
C THR A 6 -25.88 24.15 2.81
N LEU A 7 -25.44 23.12 2.08
CA LEU A 7 -24.24 22.33 2.40
C LEU A 7 -22.99 23.19 2.17
N ASN A 8 -22.73 24.11 3.10
CA ASN A 8 -21.41 24.73 3.23
C ASN A 8 -20.52 23.74 3.95
N GLY A 9 -19.46 23.25 3.28
CA GLY A 9 -18.45 22.36 3.86
C GLY A 9 -17.93 22.96 5.16
N THR A 10 -18.17 22.27 6.27
CA THR A 10 -17.82 22.78 7.60
C THR A 10 -16.34 22.54 7.89
N PRO A 11 -15.65 23.42 8.68
CA PRO A 11 -14.25 23.23 9.04
C PRO A 11 -13.92 21.86 9.66
N ASP A 12 -14.91 21.24 10.33
CA ASP A 12 -14.82 19.90 10.89
C ASP A 12 -14.66 18.80 9.82
N GLU A 13 -15.35 18.89 8.69
CA GLU A 13 -15.23 17.92 7.60
C GLU A 13 -13.85 17.99 6.94
N LYS A 14 -13.34 19.21 6.73
CA LYS A 14 -11.99 19.41 6.19
C LYS A 14 -10.92 18.82 7.11
N ALA A 15 -11.04 19.05 8.42
CA ALA A 15 -10.12 18.48 9.40
C ALA A 15 -10.23 16.95 9.47
N ALA A 16 -11.44 16.38 9.37
CA ALA A 16 -11.66 14.94 9.34
C ALA A 16 -11.00 14.30 8.11
N VAL A 17 -11.16 14.89 6.91
CA VAL A 17 -10.53 14.35 5.70
C VAL A 17 -9.01 14.47 5.77
N ARG A 18 -8.44 15.59 6.23
CA ARG A 18 -6.98 15.70 6.43
C ARG A 18 -6.43 14.61 7.34
N ARG A 19 -7.12 14.32 8.45
CA ARG A 19 -6.75 13.20 9.34
C ARG A 19 -6.80 11.86 8.63
N GLN A 20 -7.85 11.60 7.83
CA GLN A 20 -7.97 10.37 7.07
C GLN A 20 -6.88 10.23 6.00
N LEU A 21 -6.59 11.30 5.25
CA LEU A 21 -5.48 11.34 4.28
C LEU A 21 -4.18 10.98 4.97
N LYS A 22 -3.85 11.65 6.08
CA LYS A 22 -2.63 11.37 6.85
C LYS A 22 -2.52 9.91 7.30
N ILE A 23 -3.61 9.35 7.84
CA ILE A 23 -3.66 7.97 8.31
C ILE A 23 -3.45 7.00 7.14
N LYS A 24 -4.17 7.19 6.04
CA LYS A 24 -4.08 6.31 4.87
C LYS A 24 -2.73 6.42 4.16
N VAL A 25 -2.14 7.62 4.09
CA VAL A 25 -0.78 7.83 3.59
C VAL A 25 0.25 7.09 4.44
N ALA A 26 0.18 7.23 5.77
CA ALA A 26 1.09 6.52 6.66
C ALA A 26 0.92 5.00 6.55
N ALA A 27 -0.31 4.51 6.42
CA ALA A 27 -0.61 3.10 6.20
C ALA A 27 -0.03 2.59 4.87
N ALA A 28 -0.25 3.31 3.76
CA ALA A 28 0.29 2.96 2.45
C ALA A 28 1.84 2.90 2.46
N LYS A 29 2.49 3.91 3.06
CA LYS A 29 3.96 3.94 3.18
C LYS A 29 4.51 2.80 4.03
N ARG A 30 3.81 2.41 5.11
CA ARG A 30 4.20 1.26 5.92
C ARG A 30 4.06 -0.06 5.16
N LEU A 31 2.92 -0.26 4.51
CA LEU A 31 2.65 -1.47 3.72
C LEU A 31 3.62 -1.60 2.53
N LEU A 32 3.99 -0.48 1.90
CA LEU A 32 5.00 -0.47 0.84
C LEU A 32 6.36 -0.96 1.35
N LYS A 33 6.80 -0.48 2.52
CA LYS A 33 8.05 -0.96 3.14
C LYS A 33 7.99 -2.43 3.52
N GLU A 34 6.87 -2.89 4.08
CA GLU A 34 6.65 -4.30 4.41
C GLU A 34 6.67 -5.16 3.12
N HIS A 35 6.01 -4.71 2.06
CA HIS A 35 6.00 -5.39 0.76
C HIS A 35 7.40 -5.51 0.16
N ILE A 36 8.20 -4.42 0.18
CA ILE A 36 9.59 -4.44 -0.31
C ILE A 36 10.42 -5.43 0.50
N LEU A 37 10.31 -5.43 1.84
CA LEU A 37 11.04 -6.34 2.70
C LEU A 37 10.75 -7.81 2.35
N TYR A 38 9.47 -8.18 2.25
CA TYR A 38 9.10 -9.56 1.90
C TYR A 38 9.47 -9.92 0.47
N ARG A 39 9.43 -8.97 -0.47
CA ARG A 39 9.86 -9.18 -1.86
C ARG A 39 11.34 -9.50 -1.92
N ASP A 40 12.16 -8.75 -1.19
CA ASP A 40 13.60 -8.96 -1.15
C ASP A 40 13.94 -10.29 -0.45
N GLU A 41 13.19 -10.67 0.59
CA GLU A 41 13.31 -11.99 1.23
C GLU A 41 12.91 -13.13 0.29
N ALA A 42 11.76 -13.03 -0.40
CA ALA A 42 11.32 -14.02 -1.38
C ALA A 42 12.34 -14.19 -2.52
N HIS A 43 12.94 -13.09 -2.98
CA HIS A 43 14.00 -13.12 -3.96
C HIS A 43 15.24 -13.86 -3.43
N ALA A 44 15.68 -13.59 -2.20
CA ALA A 44 16.80 -14.31 -1.59
C ALA A 44 16.52 -15.82 -1.45
N GLN A 45 15.30 -16.21 -1.05
CA GLN A 45 14.90 -17.62 -0.97
C GLN A 45 14.85 -18.28 -2.36
N GLY A 46 14.35 -17.57 -3.38
CA GLY A 46 14.35 -18.05 -4.77
C GLY A 46 15.76 -18.24 -5.33
N GLN A 47 16.70 -17.34 -5.01
CA GLN A 47 18.11 -17.50 -5.34
C GLN A 47 18.74 -18.70 -4.64
N LYS A 48 18.42 -18.91 -3.36
CA LYS A 48 18.91 -20.08 -2.60
C LYS A 48 18.42 -21.39 -3.22
N LEU A 49 17.13 -21.45 -3.57
CA LEU A 49 16.56 -22.61 -4.27
C LEU A 49 17.26 -22.87 -5.61
N SER A 50 17.50 -21.82 -6.40
CA SER A 50 18.18 -21.93 -7.69
C SER A 50 19.60 -22.47 -7.54
N LYS A 51 20.36 -21.96 -6.55
CA LYS A 51 21.70 -22.48 -6.22
C LYS A 51 21.68 -23.94 -5.80
N LEU A 52 20.78 -24.33 -4.90
CA LEU A 52 20.64 -25.73 -4.48
C LEU A 52 20.31 -26.66 -5.67
N ALA A 53 19.53 -26.17 -6.64
CA ALA A 53 19.23 -26.92 -7.85
C ALA A 53 20.44 -27.06 -8.77
N GLU A 54 21.27 -26.03 -8.91
CA GLU A 54 22.54 -26.07 -9.66
C GLU A 54 23.57 -26.99 -9.00
N GLU A 55 23.65 -26.98 -7.67
CA GLU A 55 24.58 -27.80 -6.88
C GLU A 55 24.16 -29.28 -6.80
N ASN A 56 23.04 -29.67 -7.42
CA ASN A 56 22.44 -31.01 -7.29
C ASN A 56 22.28 -31.44 -5.82
N ALA A 57 21.83 -30.50 -4.98
CA ALA A 57 21.48 -30.79 -3.59
C ALA A 57 20.43 -31.91 -3.51
N ASP A 58 20.33 -32.54 -2.34
CA ASP A 58 19.41 -33.67 -2.19
C ASP A 58 17.93 -33.25 -2.32
N GLU A 59 17.07 -34.23 -2.58
CA GLU A 59 15.64 -33.99 -2.81
C GLU A 59 14.96 -33.36 -1.58
N TRP A 60 15.43 -33.68 -0.37
CA TRP A 60 14.86 -33.14 0.86
C TRP A 60 15.19 -31.65 1.01
N GLU A 61 16.44 -31.27 0.77
CA GLU A 61 16.90 -29.88 0.81
C GLU A 61 16.20 -29.02 -0.25
N LEU A 62 16.07 -29.52 -1.48
CA LEU A 62 15.35 -28.83 -2.56
C LEU A 62 13.87 -28.64 -2.22
N LYS A 63 13.21 -29.68 -1.72
CA LYS A 63 11.79 -29.61 -1.33
C LYS A 63 11.57 -28.66 -0.16
N HIS A 64 12.49 -28.65 0.81
CA HIS A 64 12.43 -27.75 1.95
C HIS A 64 12.62 -26.29 1.52
N ALA A 65 13.65 -26.00 0.71
CA ALA A 65 13.91 -24.67 0.17
C ALA A 65 12.73 -24.17 -0.68
N ARG A 66 12.10 -25.07 -1.46
CA ARG A 66 10.91 -24.75 -2.26
C ARG A 66 9.74 -24.33 -1.39
N ARG A 67 9.47 -25.07 -0.32
CA ARG A 67 8.40 -24.74 0.61
C ARG A 67 8.62 -23.36 1.23
N ILE A 68 9.85 -23.04 1.63
CA ILE A 68 10.19 -21.72 2.18
C ILE A 68 9.98 -20.63 1.14
N ALA A 69 10.48 -20.81 -0.09
CA ALA A 69 10.30 -19.84 -1.17
C ALA A 69 8.82 -19.60 -1.50
N GLU A 70 8.00 -20.66 -1.52
CA GLU A 70 6.55 -20.56 -1.71
C GLU A 70 5.86 -19.82 -0.56
N GLU A 71 6.30 -20.02 0.69
CA GLU A 71 5.78 -19.32 1.86
C GLU A 71 6.13 -17.83 1.82
N SER A 72 7.38 -17.48 1.53
CA SER A 72 7.81 -16.09 1.34
C SER A 72 7.02 -15.42 0.20
N GLN A 73 6.78 -16.13 -0.90
CA GLN A 73 5.99 -15.60 -2.02
C GLN A 73 4.53 -15.34 -1.63
N ARG A 74 3.94 -16.18 -0.75
CA ARG A 74 2.59 -15.92 -0.22
C ARG A 74 2.56 -14.65 0.62
N MET A 75 3.60 -14.37 1.40
CA MET A 75 3.70 -13.13 2.19
C MET A 75 3.81 -11.89 1.30
N VAL A 76 4.54 -11.98 0.18
CA VAL A 76 4.60 -10.91 -0.82
C VAL A 76 3.21 -10.60 -1.39
N ASN A 77 2.43 -11.64 -1.70
CA ASN A 77 1.09 -11.48 -2.23
C ASN A 77 0.12 -10.89 -1.20
N ASP A 78 0.14 -11.36 0.06
CA ASP A 78 -0.71 -10.81 1.13
C ASP A 78 -0.41 -9.32 1.39
N THR A 79 0.87 -8.96 1.47
CA THR A 79 1.25 -7.55 1.67
C THR A 79 0.91 -6.67 0.47
N ARG A 80 1.02 -7.21 -0.74
CA ARG A 80 0.56 -6.52 -1.96
C ARG A 80 -0.95 -6.29 -1.94
N ASP A 81 -1.75 -7.31 -1.64
CA ASP A 81 -3.21 -7.18 -1.62
C ASP A 81 -3.68 -6.13 -0.59
N ARG A 82 -3.01 -6.08 0.57
CA ARG A 82 -3.25 -5.07 1.60
C ARG A 82 -2.84 -3.67 1.15
N LEU A 83 -1.69 -3.56 0.47
CA LEU A 83 -1.23 -2.31 -0.11
C LEU A 83 -2.23 -1.81 -1.16
N ASP A 84 -2.62 -2.66 -2.11
CA ASP A 84 -3.57 -2.34 -3.17
C ASP A 84 -4.91 -1.86 -2.60
N LYS A 85 -5.44 -2.53 -1.58
CA LYS A 85 -6.66 -2.10 -0.90
C LYS A 85 -6.50 -0.71 -0.27
N THR A 86 -5.39 -0.47 0.41
CA THR A 86 -5.11 0.84 1.06
C THR A 86 -4.94 1.95 0.01
N VAL A 87 -4.27 1.64 -1.10
CA VAL A 87 -4.08 2.54 -2.25
C VAL A 87 -5.41 2.87 -2.91
N GLN A 88 -6.29 1.89 -3.10
CA GLN A 88 -7.64 2.11 -3.64
C GLN A 88 -8.48 3.01 -2.73
N GLU A 89 -8.44 2.77 -1.42
CA GLU A 89 -9.13 3.62 -0.44
C GLU A 89 -8.58 5.05 -0.41
N LEU A 90 -7.25 5.21 -0.48
CA LEU A 90 -6.58 6.51 -0.54
C LEU A 90 -6.93 7.24 -1.85
N THR A 91 -6.92 6.54 -2.98
CA THR A 91 -7.29 7.07 -4.31
C THR A 91 -8.72 7.58 -4.31
N SER A 92 -9.66 6.79 -3.76
CA SER A 92 -11.06 7.17 -3.64
C SER A 92 -11.24 8.42 -2.77
N LEU A 93 -10.50 8.49 -1.65
CA LEU A 93 -10.52 9.65 -0.77
C LEU A 93 -9.97 10.90 -1.49
N VAL A 94 -8.82 10.81 -2.16
CA VAL A 94 -8.24 11.92 -2.94
C VAL A 94 -9.21 12.38 -4.02
N ALA A 95 -9.81 11.47 -4.79
CA ALA A 95 -10.78 11.81 -5.82
C ALA A 95 -12.01 12.56 -5.26
N SER A 96 -12.44 12.23 -4.05
CA SER A 96 -13.58 12.90 -3.39
C SER A 96 -13.31 14.35 -2.96
N VAL A 97 -12.03 14.73 -2.78
CA VAL A 97 -11.64 16.08 -2.31
C VAL A 97 -10.82 16.89 -3.31
N LYS A 98 -10.25 16.27 -4.35
CA LYS A 98 -9.40 16.96 -5.34
C LYS A 98 -10.11 18.09 -6.10
N ASN A 99 -11.42 17.97 -6.29
CA ASN A 99 -12.22 19.00 -6.98
C ASN A 99 -12.84 20.03 -6.01
N LYS A 100 -12.55 19.94 -4.71
CA LYS A 100 -13.05 20.90 -3.73
C LYS A 100 -12.06 22.05 -3.58
N PRO A 101 -12.49 23.32 -3.73
CA PRO A 101 -11.60 24.50 -3.61
C PRO A 101 -10.98 24.61 -2.21
N GLU A 102 -11.59 24.00 -1.21
CA GLU A 102 -11.10 23.92 0.17
C GLU A 102 -9.78 23.16 0.29
N PHE A 103 -9.49 22.24 -0.63
CA PHE A 103 -8.29 21.40 -0.67
C PHE A 103 -7.34 21.82 -1.79
N GLU A 104 -7.63 22.92 -2.47
CA GLU A 104 -6.74 23.52 -3.46
C GLU A 104 -5.45 23.97 -2.74
N ASN A 105 -4.31 23.37 -3.13
CA ASN A 105 -3.00 23.51 -2.47
C ASN A 105 -2.90 22.90 -1.06
N ASP A 106 -3.73 21.91 -0.72
CA ASP A 106 -3.60 21.21 0.57
C ASP A 106 -2.38 20.30 0.60
N GLU A 107 -1.47 20.52 1.55
CA GLU A 107 -0.26 19.71 1.70
C GLU A 107 -0.55 18.22 1.92
N GLU A 108 -1.63 17.86 2.62
CA GLU A 108 -1.95 16.45 2.86
C GLU A 108 -2.49 15.78 1.60
N LEU A 109 -3.15 16.54 0.71
CA LEU A 109 -3.55 16.05 -0.61
C LEU A 109 -2.34 15.80 -1.50
N VAL A 110 -1.36 16.72 -1.51
CA VAL A 110 -0.12 16.53 -2.27
C VAL A 110 0.66 15.31 -1.78
N LYS A 111 0.84 15.16 -0.46
CA LYS A 111 1.48 13.98 0.14
C LYS A 111 0.73 12.68 -0.18
N ALA A 112 -0.60 12.74 -0.27
CA ALA A 112 -1.41 11.60 -0.65
C ALA A 112 -1.19 11.21 -2.12
N GLU A 113 -1.15 12.18 -3.03
CA GLU A 113 -0.84 11.92 -4.44
C GLU A 113 0.59 11.39 -4.63
N GLU A 114 1.57 11.89 -3.89
CA GLU A 114 2.94 11.35 -3.89
C GLU A 114 2.97 9.90 -3.38
N ALA A 115 2.32 9.61 -2.25
CA ALA A 115 2.27 8.25 -1.71
C ALA A 115 1.57 7.27 -2.66
N LEU A 116 0.55 7.72 -3.39
CA LEU A 116 -0.11 6.91 -4.43
C LEU A 116 0.82 6.63 -5.62
N LYS A 117 1.67 7.59 -6.01
CA LYS A 117 2.68 7.35 -7.05
C LYS A 117 3.75 6.38 -6.57
N GLU A 118 4.26 6.55 -5.35
CA GLU A 118 5.26 5.66 -4.75
C GLU A 118 4.73 4.23 -4.60
N ALA A 119 3.46 4.05 -4.22
CA ALA A 119 2.86 2.73 -4.01
C ALA A 119 2.47 2.00 -5.30
N ASN A 120 2.31 2.72 -6.42
CA ASN A 120 2.00 2.15 -7.74
C ASN A 120 3.22 2.00 -8.66
N ALA A 121 4.42 2.36 -8.18
CA ALA A 121 5.68 2.24 -8.92
C ALA A 121 6.28 0.83 -8.75
#